data_AF-A0A0Q2RFZ1-F1
#
_entry.id   AF-A0A0Q2RFZ1-F1
#
_cell.length_a   1.000
_cell.length_b   1.000
_cell.length_c   1.000
_cell.angle_alpha   90.00
_cell.angle_beta   90.00
_cell.angle_gamma   90.00
#
_symmetry.space_group_name_H-M   'P 1'
#
loop_
_entity.id
_entity.type
_entity.pdbx_description
1 polymer ?
#
loop_
_entity_poly.entity_id
_entity_poly.type
_entity_poly.pdbx_seq_one_letter_code
_entity_poly.pdbx_strand_id
1 'polypeptide(L)'
;MERLKALIGRKEDRVDFVSYLITILLTNKELYSDEVLFRDAVEEIYRTLRSEVVEGGRKDLIDAYETAVLLRAAVSGPLDSPDKLLLELKKNLARWG
;
A
#
# COMPACT_ATOMS: atom_id res chain seq x y z
N MET A 1 -6.26 11.71 -10.43
CA MET A 1 -6.76 10.39 -10.91
C MET A 1 -6.60 10.13 -12.41
N GLU A 2 -6.87 11.08 -13.32
CA GLU A 2 -6.74 10.82 -14.78
C GLU A 2 -5.31 10.59 -15.28
N ARG A 3 -4.30 11.22 -14.66
CA ARG A 3 -2.88 11.09 -15.07
C ARG A 3 -2.29 9.71 -14.78
N LEU A 4 -2.67 9.11 -13.65
CA LEU A 4 -2.31 7.72 -13.34
C LEU A 4 -2.95 6.77 -14.36
N LYS A 5 -4.25 6.96 -14.66
CA LYS A 5 -4.96 6.14 -15.66
C LYS A 5 -4.35 6.19 -17.06
N ALA A 6 -3.72 7.29 -17.45
CA ALA A 6 -3.03 7.42 -18.74
C ALA A 6 -1.69 6.64 -18.81
N LEU A 7 -1.01 6.44 -17.68
CA LEU A 7 0.13 5.52 -17.56
C LEU A 7 -0.33 4.04 -17.49
N ILE A 8 -1.58 3.80 -17.05
CA ILE A 8 -2.26 2.50 -16.95
C ILE A 8 -2.77 2.02 -18.32
N GLY A 9 -1.97 2.15 -19.37
CA GLY A 9 -2.27 1.57 -20.68
C GLY A 9 -2.20 0.05 -20.63
N ARG A 10 -3.33 -0.60 -20.31
CA ARG A 10 -3.61 -2.05 -20.44
C ARG A 10 -2.47 -3.00 -20.04
N LYS A 11 -2.44 -3.41 -18.77
CA LYS A 11 -1.97 -4.75 -18.40
C LYS A 11 -3.12 -5.51 -17.75
N GLU A 12 -3.43 -6.68 -18.30
CA GLU A 12 -4.52 -7.55 -17.83
C GLU A 12 -4.23 -8.19 -16.46
N ASP A 13 -2.97 -8.12 -15.99
CA ASP A 13 -2.56 -8.65 -14.68
C ASP A 13 -2.37 -7.53 -13.65
N ARG A 14 -3.14 -7.61 -12.57
CA ARG A 14 -3.14 -6.65 -11.46
C ARG A 14 -1.84 -6.66 -10.65
N VAL A 15 -1.14 -7.78 -10.59
CA VAL A 15 0.15 -7.93 -9.90
C VAL A 15 1.26 -7.31 -10.73
N ASP A 16 1.21 -7.46 -12.05
CA ASP A 16 2.10 -6.74 -12.97
C ASP A 16 1.97 -5.23 -12.81
N PHE A 17 0.73 -4.74 -12.62
CA PHE A 17 0.47 -3.33 -12.36
C PHE A 17 1.09 -2.87 -11.04
N VAL A 18 0.94 -3.63 -9.96
CA VAL A 18 1.59 -3.34 -8.67
C VAL A 18 3.11 -3.29 -8.82
N SER A 19 3.70 -4.26 -9.52
CA SER A 19 5.14 -4.33 -9.76
C SER A 19 5.65 -3.12 -10.55
N TYR A 20 4.89 -2.69 -11.56
CA TYR A 20 5.16 -1.47 -12.32
C TYR A 20 5.07 -0.22 -11.44
N LEU A 21 4.02 -0.11 -10.61
CA LEU A 21 3.84 1.02 -9.71
C LEU A 21 5.02 1.17 -8.74
N ILE A 22 5.45 0.06 -8.13
CA ILE A 22 6.63 0.01 -7.26
C ILE A 22 7.88 0.44 -8.02
N THR A 23 8.07 -0.05 -9.25
CA THR A 23 9.22 0.33 -10.09
C THR A 23 9.25 1.83 -10.34
N ILE A 24 8.10 2.44 -10.66
CA ILE A 24 8.02 3.89 -10.84
C ILE A 24 8.37 4.64 -9.56
N LEU A 25 7.82 4.24 -8.41
CA LEU A 25 8.09 4.87 -7.11
C LEU A 25 9.58 4.83 -6.75
N LEU A 26 10.28 3.75 -7.10
CA LEU A 26 11.72 3.58 -6.83
C LEU A 26 12.62 4.34 -7.81
N THR A 27 12.16 4.57 -9.04
CA THR A 27 13.00 5.13 -10.12
C THR A 27 12.72 6.60 -10.40
N ASN A 28 11.54 7.11 -10.05
CA ASN A 28 11.15 8.49 -10.28
C ASN A 28 11.07 9.27 -8.96
N LYS A 29 12.15 10.01 -8.66
CA LYS A 29 12.25 10.84 -7.46
C LYS A 29 11.17 11.91 -7.36
N GLU A 30 10.65 12.43 -8.47
CA GLU A 30 9.61 13.45 -8.45
C GLU A 30 8.28 12.89 -7.94
N LEU A 31 7.97 11.63 -8.29
CA LEU A 31 6.75 10.95 -7.84
C LEU A 31 6.79 10.57 -6.36
N TYR A 32 7.95 10.17 -5.84
CA TYR A 32 8.11 9.93 -4.40
C TYR A 32 8.08 11.24 -3.59
N SER A 33 8.52 12.36 -4.17
CA SER A 33 8.59 13.65 -3.49
C SER A 33 7.23 14.34 -3.36
N ASP A 34 6.25 13.94 -4.16
CA ASP A 34 4.86 14.39 -4.04
C ASP A 34 4.11 13.47 -3.05
N GLU A 35 3.88 13.98 -1.84
CA GLU A 35 3.25 13.24 -0.75
C GLU A 35 1.85 12.70 -1.13
N VAL A 36 1.07 13.46 -1.91
CA VAL A 36 -0.28 13.08 -2.30
C VAL A 36 -0.21 11.91 -3.29
N LEU A 37 0.64 12.03 -4.32
CA LEU A 37 0.82 10.96 -5.31
C LEU A 37 1.42 9.71 -4.69
N PHE A 38 2.35 9.85 -3.75
CA PHE A 38 2.94 8.73 -3.04
C PHE A 38 1.90 8.00 -2.18
N ARG A 39 1.09 8.72 -1.40
CA ARG A 39 0.00 8.13 -0.60
C ARG A 39 -1.04 7.42 -1.48
N ASP A 40 -1.45 8.04 -2.59
CA ASP A 40 -2.37 7.43 -3.54
C ASP A 40 -1.81 6.13 -4.14
N ALA A 41 -0.52 6.13 -4.49
CA ALA A 41 0.15 4.95 -5.04
C ALA A 41 0.23 3.80 -4.01
N VAL A 42 0.55 4.12 -2.75
CA VAL A 42 0.59 3.12 -1.67
C VAL A 42 -0.79 2.54 -1.39
N GLU A 43 -1.84 3.36 -1.37
CA GLU A 43 -3.22 2.89 -1.19
C GLU A 43 -3.63 1.95 -2.33
N GLU A 44 -3.24 2.25 -3.57
CA GLU A 44 -3.53 1.40 -4.73
C GLU A 44 -2.81 0.04 -4.61
N ILE A 45 -1.50 0.04 -4.28
CA ILE A 45 -0.72 -1.20 -4.04
C ILE A 45 -1.41 -2.07 -2.98
N TYR A 46 -1.79 -1.47 -1.85
CA TYR A 46 -2.47 -2.17 -0.77
C TYR A 46 -3.81 -2.77 -1.23
N ARG A 47 -4.65 -1.99 -1.92
CA ARG A 47 -5.97 -2.46 -2.37
C ARG A 47 -5.86 -3.61 -3.37
N THR A 48 -4.93 -3.50 -4.31
CA THR A 48 -4.71 -4.56 -5.30
C THR A 48 -4.25 -5.84 -4.62
N LEU A 49 -3.21 -5.79 -3.79
CA LEU A 49 -2.72 -6.97 -3.08
C LEU A 49 -3.74 -7.56 -2.12
N ARG A 50 -4.54 -6.73 -1.43
CA ARG A 50 -5.66 -7.20 -0.61
C ARG A 50 -6.66 -7.99 -1.43
N SER A 51 -7.07 -7.49 -2.60
CA SER A 51 -8.02 -8.19 -3.47
C SER A 51 -7.44 -9.52 -3.95
N GLU A 52 -6.19 -9.54 -4.42
CA GLU A 52 -5.55 -10.77 -4.90
C GLU A 52 -5.37 -11.83 -3.79
N VAL A 53 -4.98 -11.42 -2.57
CA VAL A 53 -4.73 -12.34 -1.45
C VAL A 53 -6.02 -12.77 -0.75
N VAL A 54 -6.87 -11.82 -0.36
CA VAL A 54 -8.06 -12.09 0.47
C VAL A 54 -9.22 -12.60 -0.37
N GLU A 55 -9.46 -12.01 -1.54
CA GLU A 55 -10.60 -12.36 -2.39
C GLU A 55 -10.19 -13.40 -3.46
N GLY A 56 -9.00 -13.23 -4.05
CA GLY A 56 -8.44 -14.14 -5.06
C GLY A 56 -7.75 -15.39 -4.51
N GLY A 57 -7.47 -15.44 -3.20
CA GLY A 57 -6.85 -16.59 -2.54
C GLY A 57 -5.39 -16.86 -2.94
N ARG A 58 -4.71 -15.88 -3.54
CA ARG A 58 -3.30 -15.98 -3.97
C ARG A 58 -2.34 -15.97 -2.78
N LYS A 59 -2.17 -17.13 -2.16
CA LYS A 59 -1.29 -17.30 -0.98
C LYS A 59 0.18 -16.99 -1.27
N ASP A 60 0.60 -17.11 -2.54
CA ASP A 60 1.94 -16.75 -3.01
C ASP A 60 2.26 -15.25 -2.87
N LEU A 61 1.25 -14.40 -2.66
CA LEU A 61 1.40 -12.95 -2.52
C LEU A 61 1.25 -12.45 -1.07
N ILE A 62 1.12 -13.35 -0.09
CA ILE A 62 0.90 -12.97 1.32
C ILE A 62 2.00 -12.05 1.84
N ASP A 63 3.27 -12.40 1.63
CA ASP A 63 4.41 -11.61 2.12
C ASP A 63 4.42 -10.18 1.52
N ALA A 64 4.07 -10.08 0.24
CA ALA A 64 3.94 -8.79 -0.44
C ALA A 64 2.78 -7.97 0.13
N TYR A 65 1.64 -8.61 0.41
CA TYR A 65 0.49 -7.98 1.03
C TYR A 65 0.78 -7.48 2.44
N GLU A 66 1.43 -8.28 3.28
CA GLU A 66 1.85 -7.88 4.63
C GLU A 66 2.78 -6.66 4.59
N THR A 67 3.73 -6.65 3.66
CA THR A 67 4.62 -5.50 3.44
C THR A 67 3.83 -4.26 3.02
N ALA A 68 2.85 -4.40 2.15
CA ALA A 68 1.98 -3.30 1.72
C ALA A 68 1.11 -2.75 2.87
N VAL A 69 0.65 -3.60 3.80
CA VAL A 69 -0.05 -3.17 5.02
C VAL A 69 0.84 -2.28 5.88
N LEU A 70 2.10 -2.68 6.10
CA LEU A 70 3.07 -1.89 6.87
C LEU A 70 3.38 -0.56 6.17
N LEU A 71 3.61 -0.59 4.86
CA LEU A 71 3.85 0.61 4.07
C LEU A 71 2.65 1.58 4.15
N ARG A 72 1.44 1.06 3.99
CA ARG A 72 0.20 1.83 4.14
C ARG A 72 0.11 2.47 5.53
N ALA A 73 0.34 1.70 6.59
CA ALA A 73 0.31 2.22 7.96
C ALA A 73 1.35 3.35 8.15
N ALA A 74 2.55 3.19 7.60
CA ALA A 74 3.61 4.19 7.68
C ALA A 74 3.25 5.52 6.98
N VAL A 75 2.45 5.48 5.91
CA VAL A 75 2.05 6.66 5.15
C VAL A 75 0.65 7.19 5.50
N SER A 76 -0.14 6.46 6.29
CA SER A 76 -1.54 6.81 6.58
C SER A 76 -1.72 7.84 7.71
N GLY A 77 -0.68 8.17 8.46
CA GLY A 77 -0.77 9.14 9.56
C GLY A 77 0.40 10.12 9.61
N PRO A 78 0.26 11.27 10.29
CA PRO A 78 1.43 11.88 10.93
C PRO A 78 1.95 10.82 11.90
N LEU A 79 3.25 10.48 11.89
CA LEU A 79 3.82 9.61 12.92
C LEU A 79 3.74 10.36 14.27
N ASP A 80 2.57 10.28 14.89
CA ASP A 80 2.41 10.44 16.31
C ASP A 80 3.34 9.42 16.96
N SER A 81 4.12 9.88 17.95
CA SER A 81 5.32 9.19 18.44
C SER A 81 5.15 7.66 18.61
N PRO A 82 6.23 6.86 18.52
CA PRO A 82 6.18 5.41 18.72
C PRO A 82 5.33 4.95 19.92
N ASP A 83 5.26 5.75 20.98
CA ASP A 83 4.43 5.54 22.16
C ASP A 83 2.92 5.53 21.88
N LYS A 84 2.43 6.42 21.00
CA LYS A 84 1.02 6.47 20.60
C LYS A 84 0.63 5.27 19.75
N LEU A 85 1.52 4.82 18.86
CA LEU A 85 1.31 3.58 18.07
C LEU A 85 1.20 2.35 18.97
N LEU A 86 2.07 2.22 19.97
CA LEU A 86 2.01 1.14 20.96
C LEU A 86 0.73 1.20 21.81
N LEU A 87 0.27 2.40 22.15
CA LEU A 87 -0.97 2.60 22.92
C LEU A 87 -2.21 2.18 22.11
N GLU A 88 -2.29 2.54 20.84
CA GLU A 88 -3.41 2.14 19.96
C GLU A 88 -3.43 0.63 19.71
N LEU A 89 -2.27 0.00 19.51
CA LEU A 89 -2.13 -1.46 19.44
C LEU A 89 -2.68 -2.14 20.70
N LYS A 90 -2.31 -1.64 21.88
CA LYS A 90 -2.80 -2.18 23.17
C LYS A 90 -4.32 -2.07 23.31
N LYS A 91 -4.93 -0.94 22.92
CA LYS A 91 -6.39 -0.75 22.98
C LYS A 91 -7.15 -1.71 22.06
N ASN A 92 -6.62 -1.94 20.86
CA ASN A 92 -7.25 -2.84 19.89
C ASN A 92 -7.17 -4.30 20.34
N LEU A 93 -6.06 -4.72 20.97
CA LEU A 93 -5.93 -6.05 21.56
C LEU A 93 -6.86 -6.27 22.76
N ALA A 94 -7.06 -5.26 23.60
CA ALA A 94 -7.96 -5.36 24.77
C ALA A 94 -9.45 -5.45 24.41
N ARG A 95 -9.84 -5.12 23.17
CA ARG A 95 -11.22 -5.25 22.69
C ARG A 95 -11.62 -6.69 22.30
N TRP A 96 -10.66 -7.61 22.27
CA TRP A 96 -10.84 -9.00 21.84
C TRP A 96 -10.53 -10.00 22.97
N GLY A 97 -10.34 -9.52 24.20
CA GLY A 97 -10.10 -10.31 25.40
C GLY A 97 -11.28 -10.25 26.36
#